data_AF-A0A5M8I5F5-F1
#
_entry.id   AF-A0A5M8I5F5-F1
#
_cell.length_a   1.000
_cell.length_b   1.000
_cell.length_c   1.000
_cell.angle_alpha   90.00
_cell.angle_beta   90.00
_cell.angle_gamma   90.00
#
_symmetry.space_group_name_H-M   'P 1'
#
loop_
_entity.id
_entity.type
_entity.pdbx_description
1 polymer ?
#
loop_
_entity_poly.entity_id
_entity_poly.type
_entity_poly.pdbx_seq_one_letter_code
_entity_poly.pdbx_strand_id
1 'polypeptide(L)'
;MGDIEIDLYGDWVKYLRNELSGFGYSDIPSNNEAVVHTYLNLVRRLIQPIPRKVLKSSEFACPPQYQQGLADVERQISQGRDLKPYLSKKLANSRYNDHFLNDWGIHHLHLGRTLEPDGRFMVRSGPVLCCRFEKAVAYFIQVISHGEWAKQELVAILHRNWPESIKQFRLKNVTGMAVKLTDQDIRCLRRKNVNTVVDIGNGVMYGQIGGGFTASGISVDVVMKADYYKMKFQQMQTDVIDNIADIARAGKAKGVFLPNTPQFRLAMKGNQVFVVEVNCRLEAFLESL
;
A
#
# COMPACT_ATOMS: atom_id res chain seq x y z
N MET A 1 31.96 28.51 5.25
CA MET A 1 31.38 27.50 4.34
C MET A 1 30.48 28.25 3.38
N GLY A 2 30.52 27.93 2.09
CA GLY A 2 29.58 28.48 1.11
C GLY A 2 28.21 27.79 1.22
N ASP A 3 27.34 28.08 0.26
CA ASP A 3 26.01 27.46 0.18
C ASP A 3 26.11 25.92 0.13
N ILE A 4 25.16 25.23 0.78
CA ILE A 4 25.06 23.77 0.77
C ILE A 4 24.03 23.36 -0.28
N GLU A 5 24.41 22.50 -1.23
CA GLU A 5 23.48 21.96 -2.22
C GLU A 5 22.92 20.61 -1.73
N ILE A 6 21.63 20.58 -1.38
CA ILE A 6 20.95 19.39 -0.87
C ILE A 6 19.44 19.44 -1.19
N ASP A 7 18.90 18.33 -1.71
CA ASP A 7 17.47 18.14 -1.94
C ASP A 7 17.10 16.66 -1.71
N LEU A 8 17.00 16.26 -0.44
CA LEU A 8 16.79 14.86 -0.08
C LEU A 8 15.42 14.33 -0.55
N TYR A 9 14.38 15.18 -0.49
CA TYR A 9 13.06 14.80 -0.97
C TYR A 9 13.06 14.63 -2.50
N GLY A 10 13.69 15.55 -3.25
CA GLY A 10 13.82 15.42 -4.69
C GLY A 10 14.63 14.20 -5.11
N ASP A 11 15.69 13.86 -4.39
CA ASP A 11 16.46 12.63 -4.63
C ASP A 11 15.65 11.36 -4.35
N TRP A 12 14.86 11.35 -3.26
CA TRP A 12 13.92 10.25 -3.00
C TRP A 12 12.88 10.12 -4.12
N VAL A 13 12.30 11.23 -4.59
CA VAL A 13 11.35 11.21 -5.70
C VAL A 13 11.97 10.64 -6.98
N LYS A 14 13.23 10.99 -7.30
CA LYS A 14 13.96 10.40 -8.44
C LYS A 14 14.10 8.88 -8.27
N TYR A 15 14.45 8.42 -7.06
CA TYR A 15 14.48 7.00 -6.75
C TYR A 15 13.11 6.33 -6.98
N LEU A 16 12.02 6.91 -6.49
CA LEU A 16 10.67 6.37 -6.70
C LEU A 16 10.27 6.33 -8.19
N ARG A 17 10.68 7.32 -9.00
CA ARG A 17 10.47 7.28 -10.46
C ARG A 17 11.14 6.07 -11.08
N ASN A 18 12.37 5.76 -10.67
CA ASN A 18 13.10 4.59 -11.17
C ASN A 18 12.40 3.29 -10.76
N GLU A 19 11.91 3.20 -9.53
CA GLU A 19 11.14 2.02 -9.07
C GLU A 19 9.84 1.83 -9.88
N LEU A 20 9.09 2.91 -10.12
CA LEU A 20 7.88 2.86 -10.94
C LEU A 20 8.19 2.44 -12.39
N SER A 21 9.27 2.98 -12.97
CA SER A 21 9.71 2.62 -14.31
C SER A 21 10.14 1.15 -14.38
N GLY A 22 10.93 0.68 -13.41
CA GLY A 22 11.35 -0.72 -13.28
C GLY A 22 10.19 -1.68 -13.06
N PHE A 23 9.10 -1.24 -12.43
CA PHE A 23 7.86 -2.02 -12.34
C PHE A 23 7.11 -2.13 -13.68
N GLY A 24 7.38 -1.22 -14.62
CA GLY A 24 6.79 -1.18 -15.96
C GLY A 24 5.76 -0.07 -16.17
N TYR A 25 5.75 0.99 -15.35
CA TYR A 25 4.89 2.16 -15.59
C TYR A 25 5.51 3.07 -16.65
N SER A 26 4.76 3.32 -17.72
CA SER A 26 5.15 4.26 -18.79
C SER A 26 4.62 5.67 -18.56
N ASP A 27 3.45 5.82 -17.94
CA ASP A 27 2.81 7.11 -17.62
C ASP A 27 3.05 7.48 -16.14
N ILE A 28 4.30 7.89 -15.85
CA ILE A 28 4.72 8.37 -14.52
C ILE A 28 4.47 9.88 -14.44
N PRO A 29 3.76 10.40 -13.42
CA PRO A 29 3.48 11.83 -13.31
C PRO A 29 4.74 12.72 -13.29
N SER A 30 4.66 13.95 -13.81
CA SER A 30 5.76 14.92 -13.74
C SER A 30 5.88 15.62 -12.38
N ASN A 31 4.76 15.78 -11.66
CA ASN A 31 4.74 16.37 -10.33
C ASN A 31 5.31 15.40 -9.26
N ASN A 32 6.17 15.90 -8.37
CA ASN A 32 6.85 15.09 -7.36
C ASN A 32 5.89 14.42 -6.37
N GLU A 33 4.90 15.15 -5.86
CA GLU A 33 3.88 14.61 -4.94
C GLU A 33 3.04 13.51 -5.62
N ALA A 34 2.67 13.72 -6.88
CA ALA A 34 1.96 12.72 -7.66
C ALA A 34 2.78 11.44 -7.87
N VAL A 35 4.11 11.54 -8.06
CA VAL A 35 4.99 10.35 -8.10
C VAL A 35 4.95 9.58 -6.79
N VAL A 36 5.06 10.29 -5.65
CA VAL A 36 5.00 9.67 -4.32
C VAL A 36 3.67 8.97 -4.12
N HIS A 37 2.54 9.64 -4.43
CA HIS A 37 1.22 9.02 -4.37
C HIS A 37 1.10 7.79 -5.26
N THR A 38 1.59 7.84 -6.50
CA THR A 38 1.56 6.70 -7.43
C THR A 38 2.36 5.51 -6.88
N TYR A 39 3.57 5.75 -6.37
CA TYR A 39 4.40 4.69 -5.79
C TYR A 39 3.77 4.08 -4.55
N LEU A 40 3.34 4.90 -3.59
CA LEU A 40 2.72 4.41 -2.36
C LEU A 40 1.39 3.69 -2.63
N ASN A 41 0.61 4.14 -3.61
CA ASN A 41 -0.59 3.43 -4.05
C ASN A 41 -0.27 2.08 -4.70
N LEU A 42 0.81 1.99 -5.49
CA LEU A 42 1.28 0.71 -6.02
C LEU A 42 1.68 -0.24 -4.88
N VAL A 43 2.52 0.21 -3.95
CA VAL A 43 2.97 -0.58 -2.79
C VAL A 43 1.77 -1.07 -1.98
N ARG A 44 0.78 -0.19 -1.75
CA ARG A 44 -0.45 -0.53 -1.01
C ARG A 44 -1.26 -1.64 -1.68
N ARG A 45 -1.29 -1.69 -3.01
CA ARG A 45 -2.05 -2.67 -3.79
C ARG A 45 -1.31 -4.00 -3.99
N LEU A 46 -0.01 -4.02 -3.71
CA LEU A 46 0.80 -5.22 -3.69
C LEU A 46 0.64 -5.94 -2.36
N ILE A 47 0.71 -7.27 -2.41
CA ILE A 47 0.73 -8.11 -1.21
C ILE A 47 2.18 -8.54 -1.01
N GLN A 48 2.75 -8.20 0.14
CA GLN A 48 4.14 -8.59 0.43
C GLN A 48 4.31 -10.11 0.39
N PRO A 49 5.35 -10.64 -0.29
CA PRO A 49 5.63 -12.07 -0.44
C PRO A 49 6.25 -12.62 0.86
N ILE A 50 5.41 -12.78 1.88
CA ILE A 50 5.77 -13.39 3.17
C ILE A 50 4.80 -14.54 3.49
N PRO A 51 5.29 -15.65 4.08
CA PRO A 51 4.44 -16.77 4.46
C PRO A 51 3.33 -16.34 5.42
N ARG A 52 2.10 -16.78 5.15
CA ARG A 52 0.95 -16.52 6.02
C ARG A 52 0.13 -17.77 6.23
N LYS A 53 -0.45 -17.91 7.43
CA LYS A 53 -1.48 -18.90 7.73
C LYS A 53 -2.75 -18.52 6.99
N VAL A 54 -3.33 -19.44 6.23
CA VAL A 54 -4.64 -19.25 5.61
C VAL A 54 -5.73 -19.64 6.61
N LEU A 55 -6.71 -18.74 6.82
CA LEU A 55 -7.94 -19.03 7.56
C LEU A 55 -9.13 -18.78 6.63
N LYS A 56 -10.06 -19.73 6.58
CA LYS A 56 -11.30 -19.61 5.79
C LYS A 56 -12.46 -19.30 6.72
N SER A 57 -13.39 -18.48 6.25
CA SER A 57 -14.63 -18.23 6.99
C SER A 57 -15.48 -19.50 7.07
N SER A 58 -16.36 -19.57 8.07
CA SER A 58 -17.33 -20.66 8.20
C SER A 58 -18.31 -20.73 7.02
N GLU A 59 -18.52 -19.61 6.33
CA GLU A 59 -19.39 -19.42 5.18
C GLU A 59 -18.65 -19.67 3.85
N PHE A 60 -17.35 -19.96 3.90
CA PHE A 60 -16.52 -20.02 2.71
C PHE A 60 -16.96 -21.12 1.75
N ALA A 61 -17.26 -20.74 0.52
CA ALA A 61 -17.62 -21.65 -0.55
C ALA A 61 -16.81 -21.30 -1.82
N CYS A 62 -16.32 -22.32 -2.51
CA CYS A 62 -15.65 -22.17 -3.79
C CYS A 62 -16.29 -23.15 -4.78
N PRO A 63 -16.80 -22.66 -5.94
CA PRO A 63 -17.39 -23.55 -6.93
C PRO A 63 -16.40 -24.63 -7.38
N PRO A 64 -16.83 -25.89 -7.61
CA PRO A 64 -15.94 -27.02 -7.86
C PRO A 64 -14.91 -26.78 -8.97
N GLN A 65 -15.30 -26.08 -10.04
CA GLN A 65 -14.43 -25.77 -11.17
C GLN A 65 -13.24 -24.85 -10.84
N TYR A 66 -13.27 -24.13 -9.70
CA TYR A 66 -12.20 -23.23 -9.27
C TYR A 66 -11.38 -23.77 -8.09
N GLN A 67 -11.69 -24.96 -7.58
CA GLN A 67 -11.02 -25.54 -6.40
C GLN A 67 -9.51 -25.73 -6.61
N GLN A 68 -9.08 -26.14 -7.80
CA GLN A 68 -7.65 -26.27 -8.09
C GLN A 68 -6.93 -24.91 -8.11
N GLY A 69 -7.56 -23.87 -8.67
CA GLY A 69 -7.00 -22.52 -8.67
C GLY A 69 -6.93 -21.92 -7.27
N LEU A 70 -7.94 -22.21 -6.43
CA LEU A 70 -7.93 -21.87 -5.01
C LEU A 70 -6.78 -22.54 -4.27
N ALA A 71 -6.59 -23.86 -4.45
CA ALA A 71 -5.50 -24.61 -3.84
C ALA A 71 -4.12 -24.09 -4.27
N ASP A 72 -3.98 -23.68 -5.54
CA ASP A 72 -2.76 -23.05 -6.03
C ASP A 72 -2.48 -21.72 -5.29
N VAL A 73 -3.48 -20.84 -5.15
CA VAL A 73 -3.35 -19.58 -4.40
C VAL A 73 -3.00 -19.83 -2.93
N GLU A 74 -3.64 -20.78 -2.27
CA GLU A 74 -3.35 -21.15 -0.87
C GLU A 74 -1.90 -21.59 -0.69
N ARG A 75 -1.39 -22.40 -1.62
CA ARG A 75 0.01 -22.83 -1.63
C ARG A 75 0.96 -21.65 -1.79
N GLN A 76 0.69 -20.72 -2.71
CA GLN A 76 1.52 -19.53 -2.90
C GLN A 76 1.58 -18.66 -1.64
N ILE A 77 0.44 -18.43 -0.99
CA ILE A 77 0.35 -17.65 0.25
C ILE A 77 1.12 -18.32 1.39
N SER A 78 0.92 -19.63 1.57
CA SER A 78 1.56 -20.38 2.66
C SER A 78 3.08 -20.44 2.51
N GLN A 79 3.58 -20.37 1.27
CA GLN A 79 5.01 -20.36 0.95
C GLN A 79 5.61 -18.94 0.89
N GLY A 80 4.81 -17.89 1.04
CA GLY A 80 5.27 -16.50 0.91
C GLY A 80 5.74 -16.14 -0.50
N ARG A 81 5.11 -16.71 -1.53
CA ARG A 81 5.41 -16.38 -2.92
C ARG A 81 4.73 -15.07 -3.33
N ASP A 82 5.21 -14.49 -4.41
CA ASP A 82 4.60 -13.28 -5.00
C ASP A 82 3.22 -13.60 -5.57
N LEU A 83 2.21 -12.87 -5.09
CA LEU A 83 0.81 -13.00 -5.53
C LEU A 83 0.44 -12.03 -6.65
N LYS A 84 1.38 -11.19 -7.12
CA LYS A 84 1.17 -10.28 -8.25
C LYS A 84 0.45 -10.92 -9.45
N PRO A 85 0.74 -12.17 -9.86
CA PRO A 85 0.02 -12.80 -10.96
C PRO A 85 -1.49 -12.93 -10.74
N TYR A 86 -1.92 -13.07 -9.48
CA TYR A 86 -3.33 -13.25 -9.11
C TYR A 86 -4.07 -11.93 -8.89
N LEU A 87 -3.37 -10.80 -8.81
CA LEU A 87 -3.95 -9.46 -8.65
C LEU A 87 -4.60 -8.94 -9.94
N SER A 88 -5.30 -7.82 -9.80
CA SER A 88 -5.93 -7.10 -10.90
C SER A 88 -4.92 -6.65 -11.97
N LYS A 89 -5.31 -6.76 -13.25
CA LYS A 89 -4.53 -6.23 -14.40
C LYS A 89 -4.38 -4.71 -14.31
N LYS A 90 -5.28 -4.04 -13.58
CA LYS A 90 -5.19 -2.60 -13.29
C LYS A 90 -3.98 -2.23 -12.44
N LEU A 91 -3.20 -3.20 -11.95
CA LEU A 91 -1.91 -2.92 -11.30
C LEU A 91 -0.93 -2.23 -12.24
N ALA A 92 -1.09 -2.39 -13.55
CA ALA A 92 -0.33 -1.66 -14.56
C ALA A 92 -0.81 -0.21 -14.80
N ASN A 93 -1.93 0.21 -14.19
CA ASN A 93 -2.47 1.57 -14.35
C ASN A 93 -2.08 2.43 -13.13
N SER A 94 -1.21 3.42 -13.37
CA SER A 94 -0.70 4.37 -12.36
C SER A 94 -1.77 5.26 -11.73
N ARG A 95 -2.91 5.43 -12.40
CA ARG A 95 -4.02 6.29 -11.99
C ARG A 95 -5.17 5.51 -11.33
N TYR A 96 -5.06 4.19 -11.21
CA TYR A 96 -6.13 3.38 -10.64
C TYR A 96 -6.05 3.29 -9.12
N ASN A 97 -7.15 3.71 -8.48
CA ASN A 97 -7.40 3.52 -7.05
C ASN A 97 -8.31 2.31 -6.84
N ASP A 98 -7.85 1.35 -6.04
CA ASP A 98 -8.65 0.19 -5.68
C ASP A 98 -9.57 0.54 -4.50
N HIS A 99 -10.77 1.05 -4.80
CA HIS A 99 -11.71 1.44 -3.74
C HIS A 99 -12.16 0.28 -2.86
N PHE A 100 -12.12 -0.97 -3.34
CA PHE A 100 -12.51 -2.11 -2.52
C PHE A 100 -11.46 -2.39 -1.44
N LEU A 101 -10.19 -2.33 -1.84
CA LEU A 101 -9.06 -2.37 -0.92
C LEU A 101 -9.00 -1.13 0.00
N ASN A 102 -9.20 0.06 -0.55
CA ASN A 102 -9.09 1.30 0.20
C ASN A 102 -10.21 1.46 1.22
N ASP A 103 -11.44 1.04 0.90
CA ASP A 103 -12.57 1.12 1.81
C ASP A 103 -12.50 0.01 2.87
N TRP A 104 -12.40 -1.25 2.45
CA TRP A 104 -12.61 -2.40 3.34
C TRP A 104 -11.36 -3.22 3.65
N GLY A 105 -10.21 -2.87 3.06
CA GLY A 105 -8.97 -3.63 3.26
C GLY A 105 -9.00 -5.00 2.58
N ILE A 106 -9.93 -5.23 1.64
CA ILE A 106 -10.13 -6.51 0.98
C ILE A 106 -9.46 -6.49 -0.39
N HIS A 107 -8.57 -7.44 -0.61
CA HIS A 107 -8.01 -7.77 -1.92
C HIS A 107 -8.92 -8.75 -2.65
N HIS A 108 -8.95 -8.65 -3.98
CA HIS A 108 -9.57 -9.66 -4.84
C HIS A 108 -8.49 -10.39 -5.63
N LEU A 109 -8.41 -11.71 -5.47
CA LEU A 109 -7.48 -12.58 -6.17
C LEU A 109 -8.23 -13.40 -7.21
N HIS A 110 -7.71 -13.42 -8.44
CA HIS A 110 -8.21 -14.31 -9.48
C HIS A 110 -7.78 -15.75 -9.19
N LEU A 111 -8.55 -16.73 -9.68
CA LEU A 111 -8.31 -18.16 -9.46
C LEU A 111 -7.86 -18.87 -10.76
N GLY A 112 -7.29 -18.11 -11.69
CA GLY A 112 -6.71 -18.65 -12.92
C GLY A 112 -5.48 -19.50 -12.64
N ARG A 113 -5.22 -20.48 -13.51
CA ARG A 113 -4.13 -21.46 -13.35
C ARG A 113 -3.05 -21.35 -14.42
N THR A 114 -3.34 -20.61 -15.49
CA THR A 114 -2.42 -20.39 -16.60
C THR A 114 -2.07 -18.92 -16.63
N LEU A 115 -0.78 -18.60 -16.83
CA LEU A 115 -0.35 -17.24 -17.10
C LEU A 115 -0.84 -16.81 -18.47
N GLU A 116 -1.16 -15.52 -18.60
CA GLU A 116 -1.34 -14.86 -19.88
C GLU A 116 -0.04 -14.92 -20.70
N PRO A 117 -0.08 -14.75 -22.03
CA PRO A 117 1.11 -14.80 -22.89
C PRO A 117 2.22 -13.83 -22.49
N ASP A 118 1.88 -12.71 -21.83
CA ASP A 118 2.84 -11.73 -21.33
C ASP A 118 3.54 -12.15 -20.04
N GLY A 119 3.16 -13.28 -19.44
CA GLY A 119 3.75 -13.84 -18.22
C GLY A 119 3.45 -13.07 -16.94
N ARG A 120 2.64 -12.00 -16.97
CA ARG A 120 2.48 -11.09 -15.82
C ARG A 120 1.29 -11.42 -14.93
N PHE A 121 0.19 -11.87 -15.51
CA PHE A 121 -1.06 -12.12 -14.80
C PHE A 121 -1.63 -13.49 -15.17
N MET A 122 -2.39 -14.07 -14.24
CA MET A 122 -3.19 -15.26 -14.52
C MET A 122 -4.37 -14.91 -15.44
N VAL A 123 -4.71 -15.84 -16.33
CA VAL A 123 -5.94 -15.79 -17.13
C VAL A 123 -7.14 -15.62 -16.20
N ARG A 124 -8.07 -14.74 -16.58
CA ARG A 124 -9.18 -14.32 -15.70
C ARG A 124 -10.22 -15.44 -15.59
N SER A 125 -10.42 -15.92 -14.36
CA SER A 125 -11.30 -17.05 -14.03
C SER A 125 -12.79 -16.73 -13.99
N GLY A 126 -13.18 -15.45 -14.05
CA GLY A 126 -14.52 -14.98 -13.71
C GLY A 126 -14.59 -14.67 -12.22
N PRO A 127 -15.09 -15.57 -11.35
CA PRO A 127 -15.11 -15.36 -9.90
C PRO A 127 -13.73 -15.09 -9.31
N VAL A 128 -13.74 -14.37 -8.20
CA VAL A 128 -12.55 -13.97 -7.46
C VAL A 128 -12.67 -14.33 -5.99
N LEU A 129 -11.53 -14.66 -5.40
CA LEU A 129 -11.37 -14.84 -3.98
C LEU A 129 -11.20 -13.48 -3.30
N CYS A 130 -12.06 -13.16 -2.34
CA CYS A 130 -11.91 -12.01 -1.46
C CYS A 130 -11.08 -12.37 -0.23
N CYS A 131 -9.97 -11.66 -0.04
CA CYS A 131 -9.03 -11.89 1.05
C CYS A 131 -8.69 -10.60 1.80
N ARG A 132 -8.51 -10.70 3.11
CA ARG A 132 -7.83 -9.67 3.91
C ARG A 132 -6.50 -10.20 4.40
N PHE A 133 -5.44 -9.40 4.26
CA PHE A 133 -4.08 -9.80 4.63
C PHE A 133 -3.62 -9.04 5.87
N GLU A 134 -3.13 -9.80 6.86
CA GLU A 134 -2.37 -9.31 8.01
C GLU A 134 -0.93 -9.81 7.93
N LYS A 135 -0.07 -9.39 8.87
CA LYS A 135 1.35 -9.80 8.90
C LYS A 135 1.55 -11.32 8.87
N ALA A 136 0.73 -12.06 9.62
CA ALA A 136 0.88 -13.53 9.76
C ALA A 136 -0.28 -14.34 9.18
N VAL A 137 -1.39 -13.70 8.79
CA VAL A 137 -2.64 -14.39 8.45
C VAL A 137 -3.23 -13.84 7.15
N ALA A 138 -3.71 -14.74 6.30
CA ALA A 138 -4.55 -14.42 5.15
C ALA A 138 -5.98 -14.94 5.44
N TYR A 139 -6.92 -14.01 5.59
CA TYR A 139 -8.32 -14.29 5.86
C TYR A 139 -9.08 -14.43 4.55
N PHE A 140 -9.49 -15.66 4.21
CA PHE A 140 -10.29 -15.99 3.04
C PHE A 140 -11.76 -15.78 3.40
N ILE A 141 -12.33 -14.70 2.89
CA ILE A 141 -13.67 -14.25 3.25
C ILE A 141 -14.71 -15.05 2.47
N GLN A 142 -14.65 -15.00 1.13
CA GLN A 142 -15.58 -15.68 0.25
C GLN A 142 -15.05 -15.69 -1.20
N VAL A 143 -15.53 -16.61 -2.04
CA VAL A 143 -15.42 -16.49 -3.51
C VAL A 143 -16.70 -15.87 -4.05
N ILE A 144 -16.58 -14.74 -4.75
CA ILE A 144 -17.72 -13.97 -5.27
C ILE A 144 -17.62 -13.77 -6.77
N SER A 145 -18.74 -13.39 -7.40
CA SER A 145 -18.73 -12.95 -8.79
C SER A 145 -17.94 -11.64 -8.91
N HIS A 146 -17.16 -11.52 -9.98
CA HIS A 146 -16.39 -10.30 -10.21
C HIS A 146 -17.32 -9.10 -10.39
N GLY A 147 -17.14 -8.05 -9.58
CA GLY A 147 -17.96 -6.84 -9.61
C GLY A 147 -18.86 -6.65 -8.39
N GLU A 148 -19.01 -7.66 -7.52
CA GLU A 148 -19.77 -7.57 -6.27
C GLU A 148 -18.97 -6.85 -5.15
N TRP A 149 -18.32 -5.73 -5.47
CA TRP A 149 -17.38 -5.03 -4.57
C TRP A 149 -18.04 -4.31 -3.41
N ALA A 150 -19.36 -4.08 -3.48
CA ALA A 150 -20.13 -3.36 -2.45
C ALA A 150 -20.97 -4.30 -1.58
N LYS A 151 -20.71 -5.61 -1.65
CA LYS A 151 -21.46 -6.61 -0.89
C LYS A 151 -21.13 -6.55 0.60
N GLN A 152 -22.00 -5.90 1.38
CA GLN A 152 -21.78 -5.69 2.82
C GLN A 152 -21.60 -6.99 3.61
N GLU A 153 -22.16 -8.10 3.10
CA GLU A 153 -21.99 -9.43 3.67
C GLU A 153 -20.52 -9.83 3.86
N LEU A 154 -19.59 -9.31 3.05
CA LEU A 154 -18.16 -9.59 3.23
C LEU A 154 -17.62 -9.03 4.56
N VAL A 155 -18.11 -7.87 4.99
CA VAL A 155 -17.76 -7.28 6.29
C VAL A 155 -18.48 -8.02 7.42
N ALA A 156 -19.71 -8.47 7.19
CA ALA A 156 -20.43 -9.30 8.15
C ALA A 156 -19.74 -10.65 8.40
N ILE A 157 -19.21 -11.29 7.35
CA ILE A 157 -18.39 -12.51 7.46
C ILE A 157 -17.13 -12.23 8.28
N LEU A 158 -16.41 -11.13 8.01
CA LEU A 158 -15.23 -10.74 8.81
C LEU A 158 -15.60 -10.56 10.30
N HIS A 159 -16.73 -9.91 10.59
CA HIS A 159 -17.21 -9.72 11.95
C HIS A 159 -17.52 -11.04 12.66
N ARG A 160 -18.24 -11.96 12.02
CA ARG A 160 -18.63 -13.24 12.64
C ARG A 160 -17.45 -14.17 12.87
N ASN A 161 -16.45 -14.15 11.99
CA ASN A 161 -15.33 -15.10 12.03
C ASN A 161 -14.12 -14.55 12.79
N TRP A 162 -13.78 -13.27 12.57
CA TRP A 162 -12.55 -12.67 13.08
C TRP A 162 -12.78 -11.22 13.57
N PRO A 163 -13.71 -10.98 14.51
CA PRO A 163 -14.06 -9.63 14.96
C PRO A 163 -12.84 -8.90 15.54
N GLU A 164 -11.95 -9.63 16.22
CA GLU A 164 -10.71 -9.10 16.77
C GLU A 164 -9.76 -8.54 15.72
N SER A 165 -9.80 -9.04 14.47
CA SER A 165 -8.93 -8.57 13.38
C SER A 165 -9.35 -7.20 12.82
N ILE A 166 -10.59 -6.79 13.07
CA ILE A 166 -11.17 -5.52 12.58
C ILE A 166 -11.71 -4.63 13.71
N LYS A 167 -11.50 -5.01 14.98
CA LYS A 167 -12.10 -4.34 16.15
C LYS A 167 -11.77 -2.85 16.24
N GLN A 168 -10.58 -2.46 15.80
CA GLN A 168 -10.10 -1.09 15.80
C GLN A 168 -10.90 -0.17 14.87
N PHE A 169 -11.62 -0.74 13.90
CA PHE A 169 -12.47 -0.02 12.96
C PHE A 169 -13.93 0.02 13.39
N ARG A 170 -14.29 -0.64 14.50
CA ARG A 170 -15.65 -0.59 15.05
C ARG A 170 -15.92 0.79 15.63
N LEU A 171 -17.02 1.41 15.22
CA LEU A 171 -17.46 2.68 15.76
C LEU A 171 -17.89 2.50 17.22
N LYS A 172 -17.35 3.33 18.11
CA LYS A 172 -17.69 3.34 19.54
C LYS A 172 -18.89 4.24 19.78
N ASN A 173 -19.77 3.83 20.69
CA ASN A 173 -20.93 4.61 21.14
C ASN A 173 -21.92 4.99 20.02
N VAL A 174 -22.06 4.14 19.00
CA VAL A 174 -23.06 4.30 17.92
C VAL A 174 -24.16 3.27 18.12
N THR A 175 -25.42 3.72 18.09
CA THR A 175 -26.60 2.88 18.33
C THR A 175 -27.34 2.50 17.04
N GLY A 176 -27.12 3.23 15.94
CA GLY A 176 -27.90 3.09 14.71
C GLY A 176 -27.47 4.10 13.65
N MET A 177 -27.81 3.82 12.39
CA MET A 177 -27.78 4.82 11.32
C MET A 177 -29.20 5.35 11.10
N ALA A 178 -29.33 6.67 10.90
CA ALA A 178 -30.61 7.28 10.54
C ALA A 178 -31.12 6.79 9.18
N VAL A 179 -30.21 6.44 8.27
CA VAL A 179 -30.51 5.88 6.95
C VAL A 179 -29.70 4.60 6.77
N LYS A 180 -30.37 3.48 6.45
CA LYS A 180 -29.70 2.23 6.11
C LYS A 180 -29.31 2.24 4.64
N LEU A 181 -28.03 1.99 4.36
CA LEU A 181 -27.49 1.94 3.00
C LEU A 181 -27.57 0.51 2.45
N THR A 182 -28.07 0.39 1.23
CA THR A 182 -27.99 -0.87 0.47
C THR A 182 -26.62 -1.03 -0.20
N ASP A 183 -26.30 -2.23 -0.67
CA ASP A 183 -25.09 -2.49 -1.47
C ASP A 183 -25.04 -1.59 -2.73
N GLN A 184 -26.20 -1.26 -3.31
CA GLN A 184 -26.30 -0.35 -4.45
C GLN A 184 -25.95 1.09 -4.06
N ASP A 185 -26.41 1.54 -2.89
CA ASP A 185 -26.09 2.87 -2.37
C ASP A 185 -24.59 3.00 -2.10
N ILE A 186 -23.99 2.02 -1.43
CA ILE A 186 -22.55 1.97 -1.19
C ILE A 186 -21.78 1.98 -2.51
N ARG A 187 -22.20 1.19 -3.50
CA ARG A 187 -21.59 1.20 -4.84
C ARG A 187 -21.67 2.59 -5.49
N CYS A 188 -22.80 3.28 -5.34
CA CYS A 188 -22.99 4.62 -5.89
C CYS A 188 -22.09 5.65 -5.21
N LEU A 189 -22.11 5.68 -3.87
CA LEU A 189 -21.34 6.59 -3.03
C LEU A 189 -19.83 6.38 -3.19
N ARG A 190 -19.38 5.13 -3.21
CA ARG A 190 -17.97 4.78 -3.42
C ARG A 190 -17.44 5.24 -4.77
N ARG A 191 -18.24 5.18 -5.85
CA ARG A 191 -17.86 5.72 -7.18
C ARG A 191 -17.67 7.25 -7.18
N LYS A 192 -18.23 7.94 -6.18
CA LYS A 192 -18.10 9.38 -5.97
C LYS A 192 -17.10 9.71 -4.84
N ASN A 193 -16.26 8.75 -4.44
CA ASN A 193 -15.29 8.90 -3.37
C ASN A 193 -15.91 9.30 -2.02
N VAL A 194 -17.15 8.89 -1.75
CA VAL A 194 -17.79 9.06 -0.44
C VAL A 194 -17.52 7.82 0.42
N ASN A 195 -16.92 8.02 1.59
CA ASN A 195 -16.73 6.97 2.58
C ASN A 195 -18.06 6.66 3.28
N THR A 196 -18.39 5.38 3.43
CA THR A 196 -19.62 4.93 4.09
C THR A 196 -19.32 4.06 5.30
N VAL A 197 -20.31 3.90 6.18
CA VAL A 197 -20.27 2.97 7.31
C VAL A 197 -21.03 1.71 6.93
N VAL A 198 -20.55 0.55 7.38
CA VAL A 198 -21.24 -0.73 7.22
C VAL A 198 -21.94 -1.08 8.52
N ASP A 199 -23.26 -1.22 8.47
CA ASP A 199 -24.11 -1.63 9.60
C ASP A 199 -24.27 -3.15 9.60
N ILE A 200 -23.74 -3.80 10.65
CA ILE A 200 -23.82 -5.26 10.83
C ILE A 200 -25.05 -5.64 11.69
N GLY A 201 -25.77 -4.66 12.23
CA GLY A 201 -26.88 -4.85 13.16
C GLY A 201 -26.44 -4.90 14.61
N ASN A 202 -27.41 -4.88 15.53
CA ASN A 202 -27.19 -4.96 16.99
C ASN A 202 -26.18 -3.94 17.54
N GLY A 203 -26.16 -2.72 16.99
CA GLY A 203 -25.22 -1.67 17.40
C GLY A 203 -23.76 -1.96 17.01
N VAL A 204 -23.52 -2.86 16.06
CA VAL A 204 -22.20 -3.14 15.50
C VAL A 204 -22.08 -2.44 14.15
N MET A 205 -21.19 -1.46 14.08
CA MET A 205 -20.91 -0.73 12.84
C MET A 205 -19.41 -0.58 12.63
N TYR A 206 -18.99 -0.71 11.38
CA TYR A 206 -17.59 -0.55 10.99
C TYR A 206 -17.44 0.65 10.06
N GLY A 207 -16.45 1.48 10.36
CA GLY A 207 -15.94 2.47 9.42
C GLY A 207 -15.10 1.83 8.32
N GLN A 208 -14.25 2.62 7.69
CA GLN A 208 -13.42 2.16 6.58
C GLN A 208 -12.29 1.25 7.11
N ILE A 209 -12.49 -0.06 7.08
CA ILE A 209 -11.52 -1.08 7.53
C ILE A 209 -10.20 -0.98 6.76
N GLY A 210 -10.25 -0.51 5.51
CA GLY A 210 -9.08 -0.19 4.69
C GLY A 210 -8.47 1.19 4.98
N GLY A 211 -9.08 2.02 5.81
CA GLY A 211 -8.66 3.39 6.09
C GLY A 211 -9.32 4.45 5.20
N GLY A 212 -10.06 4.03 4.17
CA GLY A 212 -10.84 4.92 3.31
C GLY A 212 -10.00 5.63 2.25
N PHE A 213 -10.64 6.59 1.61
CA PHE A 213 -10.05 7.43 0.56
C PHE A 213 -10.49 8.89 0.71
N THR A 214 -9.69 9.80 0.16
CA THR A 214 -9.98 11.24 0.10
C THR A 214 -10.98 11.55 -1.01
N ALA A 215 -11.43 12.81 -1.12
CA ALA A 215 -12.33 13.25 -2.19
C ALA A 215 -11.73 13.06 -3.61
N SER A 216 -10.40 13.04 -3.75
CA SER A 216 -9.72 12.71 -5.01
C SER A 216 -9.70 11.20 -5.32
N GLY A 217 -10.12 10.36 -4.36
CA GLY A 217 -10.16 8.91 -4.46
C GLY A 217 -8.86 8.22 -4.05
N ILE A 218 -7.81 8.98 -3.74
CA ILE A 218 -6.54 8.44 -3.23
C ILE A 218 -6.78 7.89 -1.82
N SER A 219 -6.16 6.76 -1.49
CA SER A 219 -6.25 6.22 -0.12
C SER A 219 -5.76 7.24 0.91
N VAL A 220 -6.48 7.36 2.03
CA VAL A 220 -6.06 8.24 3.14
C VAL A 220 -4.66 7.84 3.64
N ASP A 221 -4.39 6.54 3.76
CA ASP A 221 -3.07 6.01 4.14
C ASP A 221 -1.95 6.42 3.18
N VAL A 222 -2.24 6.50 1.87
CA VAL A 222 -1.28 6.95 0.85
C VAL A 222 -0.96 8.43 1.03
N VAL A 223 -1.97 9.27 1.23
CA VAL A 223 -1.77 10.72 1.44
C VAL A 223 -1.01 10.96 2.74
N MET A 224 -1.43 10.35 3.84
CA MET A 224 -0.76 10.51 5.13
C MET A 224 0.70 10.05 5.10
N LYS A 225 1.01 8.94 4.41
CA LYS A 225 2.40 8.48 4.24
C LYS A 225 3.21 9.42 3.35
N ALA A 226 2.62 9.98 2.29
CA ALA A 226 3.30 10.94 1.43
C ALA A 226 3.70 12.19 2.22
N ASP A 227 2.77 12.75 3.00
CA ASP A 227 3.03 13.89 3.88
C ASP A 227 4.10 13.57 4.92
N TYR A 228 3.98 12.41 5.58
CA TYR A 228 4.96 11.94 6.57
C TYR A 228 6.36 11.86 5.97
N TYR A 229 6.54 11.17 4.83
CA TYR A 229 7.88 11.03 4.23
C TYR A 229 8.41 12.35 3.72
N LYS A 230 7.56 13.22 3.16
CA LYS A 230 7.98 14.57 2.75
C LYS A 230 8.52 15.37 3.93
N MET A 231 7.78 15.42 5.03
CA MET A 231 8.23 16.08 6.26
C MET A 231 9.50 15.44 6.81
N LYS A 232 9.58 14.10 6.79
CA LYS A 232 10.75 13.35 7.28
C LYS A 232 12.02 13.69 6.50
N PHE A 233 11.98 13.70 5.16
CA PHE A 233 13.14 14.07 4.35
C PHE A 233 13.50 15.56 4.47
N GLN A 234 12.52 16.43 4.64
CA GLN A 234 12.76 17.85 4.91
C GLN A 234 13.45 18.05 6.27
N GLN A 235 13.02 17.33 7.30
CA GLN A 235 13.66 17.37 8.62
C GLN A 235 15.10 16.87 8.55
N MET A 236 15.33 15.71 7.92
CA MET A 236 16.68 15.17 7.71
C MET A 236 17.59 16.14 6.97
N GLN A 237 17.05 16.87 5.99
CA GLN A 237 17.80 17.89 5.27
C GLN A 237 18.19 19.06 6.17
N THR A 238 17.25 19.57 6.98
CA THR A 238 17.52 20.60 8.00
C THR A 238 18.59 20.11 8.97
N ASP A 239 18.49 18.87 9.46
CA ASP A 239 19.47 18.31 10.39
C ASP A 239 20.89 18.26 9.77
N VAL A 240 21.02 17.91 8.48
CA VAL A 240 22.31 17.93 7.78
C VAL A 240 22.88 19.35 7.67
N ILE A 241 22.04 20.33 7.36
CA ILE A 241 22.43 21.74 7.21
C ILE A 241 22.88 22.31 8.56
N ASP A 242 22.06 22.15 9.60
CA ASP A 242 22.30 22.70 10.93
C ASP A 242 23.55 22.08 11.58
N ASN A 243 23.85 20.82 11.26
CA ASN A 243 25.00 20.09 11.81
C ASN A 243 26.20 20.03 10.86
N ILE A 244 26.26 20.86 9.81
CA ILE A 244 27.32 20.78 8.79
C ILE A 244 28.74 20.93 9.38
N ALA A 245 28.91 21.76 10.41
CA ALA A 245 30.19 21.98 11.06
C ALA A 245 30.68 20.71 11.79
N ASP A 246 29.77 19.96 12.41
CA ASP A 246 30.08 18.71 13.09
C ASP A 246 30.33 17.58 12.09
N ILE A 247 29.57 17.53 10.99
CA ILE A 247 29.83 16.63 9.86
C ILE A 247 31.24 16.89 9.29
N ALA A 248 31.62 18.16 9.09
CA ALA A 248 32.95 18.55 8.62
C ALA A 248 34.06 18.10 9.59
N ARG A 249 33.85 18.29 10.91
CA ARG A 249 34.80 17.88 11.95
C ARG A 249 34.97 16.36 11.99
N ALA A 250 33.86 15.62 11.91
CA ALA A 250 33.86 14.16 11.86
C ALA A 250 34.54 13.62 10.59
N GLY A 251 34.31 14.27 9.44
CA GLY A 251 35.03 13.96 8.19
C GLY A 251 36.54 14.18 8.34
N LYS A 252 36.95 15.33 8.87
CA LYS A 252 38.38 15.67 9.08
C LYS A 252 39.09 14.66 9.97
N ALA A 253 38.42 14.18 11.04
CA ALA A 253 38.96 13.14 11.91
C ALA A 253 39.21 11.80 11.18
N LYS A 254 38.54 11.57 10.05
CA LYS A 254 38.72 10.41 9.15
C LYS A 254 39.60 10.72 7.93
N GLY A 255 40.23 11.89 7.88
CA GLY A 255 41.07 12.32 6.73
C GLY A 255 40.28 12.79 5.51
N VAL A 256 38.97 13.03 5.63
CA VAL A 256 38.09 13.49 4.55
C VAL A 256 37.71 14.95 4.77
N PHE A 257 37.90 15.79 3.77
CA PHE A 257 37.61 17.23 3.87
C PHE A 257 36.41 17.59 3.00
N LEU A 258 35.42 18.25 3.58
CA LEU A 258 34.29 18.78 2.82
C LEU A 258 34.75 19.92 1.91
N PRO A 259 34.22 20.02 0.68
CA PRO A 259 34.50 21.15 -0.19
C PRO A 259 33.85 22.43 0.35
N ASN A 260 34.24 23.58 -0.21
CA ASN A 260 33.70 24.88 0.20
C ASN A 260 32.17 25.00 0.01
N THR A 261 31.65 24.33 -1.03
CA THR A 261 30.22 24.23 -1.36
C THR A 261 29.88 22.74 -1.39
N PRO A 262 29.55 22.12 -0.23
CA PRO A 262 29.19 20.71 -0.15
C PRO A 262 27.95 20.41 -0.98
N GLN A 263 28.02 19.32 -1.76
CA GLN A 263 26.87 18.80 -2.49
C GLN A 263 26.50 17.44 -1.90
N PHE A 264 25.32 17.35 -1.31
CA PHE A 264 24.84 16.16 -0.65
C PHE A 264 23.70 15.50 -1.45
N ARG A 265 23.76 14.18 -1.55
CA ARG A 265 22.74 13.36 -2.21
C ARG A 265 22.24 12.27 -1.28
N LEU A 266 20.97 11.91 -1.45
CA LEU A 266 20.37 10.80 -0.73
C LEU A 266 20.96 9.46 -1.19
N ALA A 267 21.28 8.59 -0.23
CA ALA A 267 21.59 7.19 -0.47
C ALA A 267 20.76 6.30 0.47
N MET A 268 20.30 5.15 -0.03
CA MET A 268 19.55 4.17 0.77
C MET A 268 20.22 2.80 0.69
N LYS A 269 20.38 2.14 1.84
CA LYS A 269 20.86 0.75 1.95
C LYS A 269 19.82 -0.05 2.72
N GLY A 270 18.96 -0.77 2.00
CA GLY A 270 17.76 -1.36 2.59
C GLY A 270 16.86 -0.26 3.15
N ASN A 271 16.49 -0.36 4.44
CA ASN A 271 15.70 0.67 5.13
C ASN A 271 16.55 1.80 5.72
N GLN A 272 17.88 1.73 5.64
CA GLN A 272 18.75 2.77 6.21
C GLN A 272 18.96 3.91 5.21
N VAL A 273 18.83 5.13 5.71
CA VAL A 273 18.94 6.39 4.96
C VAL A 273 20.27 7.06 5.33
N PHE A 274 21.00 7.43 4.29
CA PHE A 274 22.27 8.13 4.40
C PHE A 274 22.23 9.39 3.55
N VAL A 275 23.08 10.34 3.91
CA VAL A 275 23.49 11.43 3.03
C VAL A 275 24.94 11.19 2.62
N VAL A 276 25.23 11.40 1.33
CA VAL A 276 26.58 11.23 0.78
C VAL A 276 27.01 12.52 0.09
N GLU A 277 28.16 13.04 0.47
CA GLU A 277 28.76 14.18 -0.25
C GLU A 277 29.38 13.69 -1.57
N VAL A 278 29.06 14.38 -2.67
CA VAL A 278 29.35 13.90 -4.03
C VAL A 278 30.84 13.85 -4.35
N ASN A 279 31.61 14.83 -3.88
CA ASN A 279 33.02 15.03 -4.26
C ASN A 279 33.98 14.20 -3.41
N CYS A 280 33.78 14.20 -2.09
CA CYS A 280 34.65 13.55 -1.12
C CYS A 280 34.11 12.21 -0.61
N ARG A 281 32.89 11.81 -1.02
CA ARG A 281 32.22 10.56 -0.65
C ARG A 281 32.03 10.38 0.85
N LEU A 282 32.02 11.48 1.62
CA LEU A 282 31.68 11.42 3.03
C LEU A 282 30.24 10.94 3.18
N GLU A 283 30.06 9.83 3.87
CA GLU A 283 28.75 9.25 4.17
C GLU A 283 28.38 9.52 5.63
N ALA A 284 27.17 10.01 5.86
CA ALA A 284 26.58 10.17 7.18
C ALA A 284 25.22 9.46 7.23
N PHE A 285 25.04 8.62 8.25
CA PHE A 285 23.76 7.98 8.55
C PHE A 285 22.78 9.01 9.10
N LEU A 286 21.53 8.96 8.62
CA LEU A 286 20.46 9.83 9.08
C LEU A 286 19.51 9.04 9.98
N GLU A 287 18.81 8.06 9.41
CA GLU A 287 17.79 7.28 10.14
C GLU A 287 17.43 5.99 9.36
N SER A 288 16.51 5.21 9.91
CA SER A 288 15.85 4.10 9.21
C SER A 288 14.39 4.46 8.85
N LEU A 289 13.90 3.99 7.69
CA LEU A 289 12.50 4.13 7.23
C LEU A 289 11.63 2.92 7.57
#